data_AF-A0A916QA62-F1
#
_entry.id   AF-A0A916QA62-F1
#
_cell.length_a   1.000
_cell.length_b   1.000
_cell.length_c   1.000
_cell.angle_alpha   90.00
_cell.angle_beta   90.00
_cell.angle_gamma   90.00
#
_symmetry.space_group_name_H-M   'P 1'
#
loop_
_entity.id
_entity.type
_entity.pdbx_description
1 polymer ?
#
loop_
_entity_poly.entity_id
_entity_poly.type
_entity_poly.pdbx_seq_one_letter_code
_entity_poly.pdbx_strand_id
1 'polypeptide(L)'
;MTFLNMILPWFVTLCIVLLSLNYPVRKYCQRRCLASRDISYKGYRFLRKSHRVLGILTIILTFLHCRLSSAGPGMNIGKISFLILLLMFIIHLFRNTMKKKWIILHRMLAVLLWVTIIVHIVQEVWM
;
A
#
# COMPACT_ATOMS: atom_id res chain seq x y z
N MET A 1 -20.27 2.00 17.04
CA MET A 1 -19.26 1.61 16.03
C MET A 1 -19.93 0.69 15.02
N THR A 2 -20.11 1.12 13.77
CA THR A 2 -20.70 0.28 12.73
C THR A 2 -19.75 -0.89 12.42
N PHE A 3 -20.27 -2.10 12.22
CA PHE A 3 -19.50 -3.32 11.87
C PHE A 3 -18.49 -3.09 10.74
N LEU A 4 -18.86 -2.22 9.78
CA LEU A 4 -18.02 -1.78 8.68
C LEU A 4 -16.72 -1.08 9.16
N ASN A 5 -16.78 -0.24 10.19
CA ASN A 5 -15.60 0.47 10.71
C ASN A 5 -14.60 -0.47 11.41
N MET A 6 -15.06 -1.64 11.88
CA MET A 6 -14.19 -2.66 12.48
C MET A 6 -13.47 -3.48 11.41
N ILE A 7 -14.15 -3.83 10.32
CA ILE A 7 -13.64 -4.76 9.30
C ILE A 7 -12.77 -4.07 8.26
N LEU A 8 -13.11 -2.85 7.91
CA LEU A 8 -12.51 -2.12 6.81
C LEU A 8 -11.00 -1.81 7.02
N PRO A 9 -10.50 -1.52 8.24
CA PRO A 9 -9.07 -1.45 8.53
C PRO A 9 -8.31 -2.74 8.22
N TRP A 10 -8.88 -3.91 8.55
CA TRP A 10 -8.25 -5.20 8.26
C TRP A 10 -8.09 -5.44 6.76
N PHE A 11 -9.12 -5.11 5.97
CA PHE A 11 -9.05 -5.19 4.52
C PHE A 11 -8.02 -4.22 3.93
N VAL A 12 -7.94 -2.98 4.45
CA VAL A 12 -6.93 -2.01 4.05
C VAL A 12 -5.53 -2.54 4.34
N THR A 13 -5.27 -3.01 5.57
CA THR A 13 -3.97 -3.57 5.97
C THR A 13 -3.59 -4.77 5.10
N LEU A 14 -4.53 -5.69 4.84
CA LEU A 14 -4.30 -6.81 3.93
C LEU A 14 -3.90 -6.35 2.52
N CYS A 15 -4.60 -5.36 1.97
CA CYS A 15 -4.25 -4.83 0.65
C CYS A 15 -2.86 -4.20 0.64
N ILE A 16 -2.49 -3.45 1.69
CA ILE A 16 -1.17 -2.81 1.80
C ILE A 16 -0.05 -3.85 1.94
N VAL A 17 -0.27 -4.91 2.70
CA VAL A 17 0.64 -6.06 2.77
C VAL A 17 0.84 -6.66 1.38
N LEU A 18 -0.25 -7.01 0.68
CA LEU A 18 -0.18 -7.61 -0.67
C LEU A 18 0.50 -6.70 -1.69
N LEU A 19 0.23 -5.39 -1.64
CA LEU A 19 0.91 -4.40 -2.47
C LEU A 19 2.42 -4.42 -2.26
N SER A 20 2.83 -4.48 -1.00
CA SER A 20 4.23 -4.37 -0.56
C SER A 20 5.05 -5.62 -0.84
N LEU A 21 4.41 -6.81 -0.86
CA LEU A 21 5.07 -8.08 -1.19
C LEU A 21 5.62 -8.13 -2.62
N ASN A 22 5.17 -7.26 -3.54
CA ASN A 22 5.66 -7.24 -4.91
C ASN A 22 7.19 -7.08 -5.02
N TYR A 23 7.78 -6.23 -4.18
CA TYR A 23 9.22 -5.98 -4.21
C TYR A 23 10.06 -7.15 -3.64
N PRO A 24 9.82 -7.66 -2.42
CA PRO A 24 10.58 -8.78 -1.88
C PRO A 24 10.36 -10.06 -2.70
N VAL A 25 9.13 -10.34 -3.16
CA VAL A 25 8.85 -11.50 -4.02
C VAL A 25 9.59 -11.38 -5.34
N ARG A 26 9.63 -10.20 -5.97
CA ARG A 26 10.47 -9.98 -7.16
C ARG A 26 11.94 -10.31 -6.88
N LYS A 27 12.50 -9.80 -5.78
CA LYS A 27 13.92 -10.01 -5.43
C LYS A 27 14.22 -11.49 -5.16
N TYR A 28 13.30 -12.17 -4.48
CA TYR A 28 13.36 -13.61 -4.23
C TYR A 28 13.29 -14.43 -5.52
N CYS A 29 12.29 -14.16 -6.38
CA CYS A 29 12.14 -14.83 -7.67
C CYS A 29 13.32 -14.54 -8.59
N GLN A 30 13.87 -13.33 -8.64
CA GLN A 30 15.05 -13.03 -9.46
C GLN A 30 16.29 -13.83 -9.02
N ARG A 31 16.45 -14.07 -7.71
CA ARG A 31 17.54 -14.91 -7.18
C ARG A 31 17.35 -16.40 -7.51
N ARG A 32 16.10 -16.90 -7.57
CA ARG A 32 15.79 -18.31 -7.87
C ARG A 32 15.50 -18.61 -9.35
N CYS A 33 15.10 -17.65 -10.17
CA CYS A 33 14.81 -17.81 -11.60
C CYS A 33 16.06 -18.11 -12.45
N LEU A 34 17.26 -18.01 -11.89
CA LEU A 34 18.46 -18.60 -12.49
C LEU A 34 18.45 -20.14 -12.48
N ALA A 35 17.51 -20.79 -11.75
CA ALA A 35 17.53 -22.24 -11.54
C ALA A 35 16.31 -23.02 -12.09
N SER A 36 15.09 -22.47 -12.16
CA SER A 36 13.94 -23.24 -12.69
C SER A 36 12.72 -22.37 -13.04
N ARG A 37 11.94 -22.77 -14.07
CA ARG A 37 10.64 -22.20 -14.48
C ARG A 37 9.52 -22.55 -13.48
N ASP A 38 9.74 -22.28 -12.21
CA ASP A 38 8.92 -22.80 -11.12
C ASP A 38 7.70 -21.94 -10.77
N ILE A 39 6.71 -22.58 -10.14
CA ILE A 39 5.41 -22.07 -9.67
C ILE A 39 5.50 -20.67 -9.01
N SER A 40 6.62 -20.37 -8.34
CA SER A 40 6.91 -19.06 -7.72
C SER A 40 6.81 -17.88 -8.70
N TYR A 41 7.20 -18.06 -9.97
CA TYR A 41 7.11 -17.01 -10.98
C TYR A 41 5.66 -16.71 -11.42
N LYS A 42 4.76 -17.71 -11.39
CA LYS A 42 3.33 -17.51 -11.66
C LYS A 42 2.69 -16.63 -10.58
N GLY A 43 3.01 -16.89 -9.30
CA GLY A 43 2.55 -16.07 -8.17
C GLY A 43 3.04 -14.62 -8.26
N TYR A 44 4.32 -14.42 -8.58
CA TYR A 44 4.85 -13.08 -8.82
C TYR A 44 4.13 -12.34 -9.96
N ARG A 45 3.87 -13.03 -11.09
CA ARG A 45 3.15 -12.44 -12.22
C ARG A 45 1.74 -12.01 -11.83
N PHE A 46 1.06 -12.80 -11.01
CA PHE A 46 -0.26 -12.46 -10.47
C PHE A 46 -0.18 -11.22 -9.57
N LEU A 47 0.71 -11.20 -8.56
CA LEU A 47 0.89 -10.04 -7.66
C LEU A 47 1.19 -8.76 -8.45
N ARG A 48 2.04 -8.84 -9.47
CA ARG A 48 2.39 -7.70 -10.32
C ARG A 48 1.22 -7.20 -11.15
N LYS A 49 0.43 -8.11 -11.73
CA LYS A 49 -0.76 -7.75 -12.54
C LYS A 49 -1.82 -7.10 -11.65
N SER A 50 -2.03 -7.66 -10.46
CA SER A 50 -3.04 -7.19 -9.50
C SER A 50 -2.62 -5.92 -8.75
N HIS A 51 -1.32 -5.59 -8.69
CA HIS A 51 -0.80 -4.44 -7.94
C HIS A 51 -1.53 -3.11 -8.25
N ARG A 52 -1.80 -2.82 -9.53
CA ARG A 52 -2.51 -1.58 -9.90
C ARG A 52 -3.95 -1.57 -9.39
N VAL A 53 -4.65 -2.69 -9.53
CA VAL A 53 -6.05 -2.84 -9.08
C VAL A 53 -6.11 -2.75 -7.56
N LEU A 54 -5.22 -3.46 -6.86
CA LEU A 54 -5.10 -3.40 -5.40
C LEU A 54 -4.76 -1.99 -4.91
N GLY A 55 -3.93 -1.23 -5.66
CA GLY A 55 -3.59 0.14 -5.31
C GLY A 55 -4.80 1.05 -5.33
N ILE A 56 -5.60 0.99 -6.39
CA ILE A 56 -6.85 1.75 -6.52
C ILE A 56 -7.85 1.33 -5.42
N LEU A 57 -8.02 0.03 -5.22
CA LEU A 57 -8.89 -0.50 -4.16
C LEU A 57 -8.47 -0.01 -2.78
N THR A 58 -7.17 0.01 -2.49
CA THR A 58 -6.63 0.49 -1.21
C THR A 58 -6.95 1.96 -0.99
N ILE A 59 -6.87 2.81 -2.03
CA ILE A 59 -7.22 4.23 -1.93
C ILE A 59 -8.70 4.39 -1.58
N ILE A 60 -9.59 3.67 -2.26
CA ILE A 60 -11.04 3.73 -2.02
C ILE A 60 -11.36 3.26 -0.59
N LEU A 61 -10.82 2.11 -0.19
CA LEU A 61 -11.03 1.57 1.15
C LEU A 61 -10.46 2.50 2.22
N THR A 62 -9.26 3.04 2.04
CA THR A 62 -8.67 3.97 3.02
C THR A 62 -9.47 5.27 3.12
N PHE A 63 -9.99 5.78 2.00
CA PHE A 63 -10.87 6.95 2.01
C PHE A 63 -12.16 6.68 2.80
N LEU A 64 -12.81 5.53 2.57
CA LEU A 64 -13.98 5.12 3.34
C LEU A 64 -13.66 4.97 4.82
N HIS A 65 -12.50 4.38 5.15
CA HIS A 65 -12.05 4.27 6.53
C HIS A 65 -11.94 5.63 7.19
N CYS A 66 -11.17 6.54 6.59
CA CYS A 66 -10.97 7.88 7.12
C CYS A 66 -12.30 8.63 7.27
N ARG A 67 -13.24 8.47 6.33
CA ARG A 67 -14.53 9.17 6.42
C ARG A 67 -15.41 8.65 7.56
N LEU A 68 -15.37 7.36 7.84
CA LEU A 68 -16.14 6.69 8.89
C LEU A 68 -15.51 6.84 10.28
N SER A 69 -14.17 6.93 10.36
CA SER A 69 -13.44 7.03 11.62
C SER A 69 -13.12 8.45 12.06
N SER A 70 -13.20 9.45 11.16
CA SER A 70 -12.86 10.84 11.50
C SER A 70 -13.89 11.48 12.44
N ALA A 71 -13.48 11.78 13.67
CA ALA A 71 -14.25 12.55 14.65
C ALA A 71 -14.20 14.08 14.45
N GLY A 72 -13.51 14.57 13.41
CA GLY A 72 -13.39 15.99 13.13
C GLY A 72 -12.36 16.34 12.02
N PRO A 73 -12.18 17.63 11.70
CA PRO A 73 -11.29 18.09 10.63
C PRO A 73 -9.79 17.98 10.96
N GLY A 74 -9.41 17.75 12.22
CA GLY A 74 -8.01 17.72 12.67
C GLY A 74 -7.13 16.71 11.93
N MET A 75 -5.86 17.06 11.71
CA MET A 75 -4.87 16.16 11.11
C MET A 75 -4.46 15.07 12.11
N ASN A 76 -4.53 13.81 11.70
CA ASN A 76 -4.04 12.67 12.48
C ASN A 76 -3.15 11.77 11.60
N ILE A 77 -2.45 10.82 12.22
CA ILE A 77 -1.47 9.97 11.52
C ILE A 77 -2.13 9.04 10.49
N GLY A 78 -3.39 8.66 10.68
CA GLY A 78 -4.20 7.97 9.66
C GLY A 78 -4.41 8.82 8.40
N LYS A 79 -4.80 10.09 8.54
CA LYS A 79 -4.94 11.04 7.41
C LYS A 79 -3.60 11.31 6.73
N ILE A 80 -2.50 11.41 7.49
CA ILE A 80 -1.14 11.54 6.92
C ILE A 80 -0.80 10.31 6.07
N SER A 81 -1.09 9.11 6.57
CA SER A 81 -0.88 7.86 5.82
C SER A 81 -1.70 7.84 4.52
N PHE A 82 -2.94 8.32 4.57
CA PHE A 82 -3.78 8.46 3.37
C PHE A 82 -3.23 9.47 2.37
N LEU A 83 -2.69 10.61 2.82
CA LEU A 83 -2.04 11.59 1.95
C LEU A 83 -0.80 11.01 1.25
N ILE A 84 0.01 10.23 1.97
CA ILE A 84 1.16 9.53 1.37
C ILE A 84 0.69 8.56 0.30
N LEU A 85 -0.37 7.78 0.56
CA LEU A 85 -0.95 6.85 -0.41
C LEU A 85 -1.45 7.59 -1.67
N LEU A 86 -2.11 8.74 -1.50
CA LEU A 86 -2.58 9.57 -2.60
C LEU A 86 -1.42 10.14 -3.41
N LEU A 87 -0.36 10.61 -2.75
CA LEU A 87 0.86 11.09 -3.40
C LEU A 87 1.54 9.98 -4.22
N MET A 88 1.60 8.76 -3.69
CA MET A 88 2.12 7.59 -4.43
C MET A 88 1.32 7.32 -5.71
N PHE A 89 0.00 7.50 -5.67
CA PHE A 89 -0.86 7.38 -6.84
C PHE A 89 -0.61 8.49 -7.86
N ILE A 90 -0.50 9.74 -7.41
CA ILE A 90 -0.19 10.88 -8.28
C ILE A 90 1.15 10.67 -8.99
N ILE A 91 2.21 10.30 -8.26
CA ILE A 91 3.53 10.00 -8.87
C ILE A 91 3.43 8.88 -9.91
N HIS A 92 2.55 7.90 -9.68
CA HIS A 92 2.31 6.84 -10.67
C HIS A 92 1.64 7.36 -11.95
N LEU A 93 0.74 8.34 -11.87
CA LEU A 93 0.13 8.97 -13.04
C LEU A 93 1.19 9.73 -13.88
N PHE A 94 2.13 10.41 -13.21
CA PHE A 94 3.22 11.15 -13.85
C PHE A 94 4.46 10.29 -14.17
N ARG A 95 4.36 8.96 -14.10
CA ARG A 95 5.51 8.05 -14.29
C ARG A 95 6.24 8.23 -15.61
N ASN A 96 5.51 8.55 -16.69
CA ASN A 96 6.07 8.72 -18.03
C ASN A 96 6.94 9.98 -18.09
N THR A 97 6.50 11.08 -17.46
CA THR A 97 7.23 12.34 -17.37
C THR A 97 8.49 12.20 -16.50
N MET A 98 8.39 11.46 -15.40
CA MET A 98 9.47 11.32 -14.41
C MET A 98 10.50 10.21 -14.74
N LYS A 99 10.27 9.41 -15.79
CA LYS A 99 11.18 8.37 -16.32
C LYS A 99 11.67 7.35 -15.28
N LYS A 100 12.91 7.46 -14.78
CA LYS A 100 13.48 6.55 -13.77
C LYS A 100 13.29 7.07 -12.34
N LYS A 101 12.99 8.37 -12.16
CA LYS A 101 12.86 8.99 -10.83
C LYS A 101 11.59 8.54 -10.12
N TRP A 102 10.49 8.27 -10.85
CA TRP A 102 9.22 7.89 -10.23
C TRP A 102 9.33 6.61 -9.40
N ILE A 103 10.09 5.59 -9.87
CA ILE A 103 10.17 4.32 -9.15
C ILE A 103 11.00 4.45 -7.87
N ILE A 104 11.98 5.36 -7.83
CA ILE A 104 12.76 5.66 -6.63
C ILE A 104 11.84 6.34 -5.61
N LEU A 105 11.15 7.40 -6.02
CA LEU A 105 10.21 8.13 -5.14
C LEU A 105 9.07 7.25 -4.65
N HIS A 106 8.47 6.44 -5.53
CA HIS A 106 7.40 5.54 -5.15
C HIS A 106 7.86 4.50 -4.12
N ARG A 107 9.11 4.01 -4.20
CA ARG A 107 9.68 3.12 -3.18
C ARG A 107 9.97 3.83 -1.86
N MET A 108 10.52 5.05 -1.91
CA MET A 108 10.76 5.85 -0.70
C MET A 108 9.44 6.14 0.03
N LEU A 109 8.40 6.53 -0.70
CA LEU A 109 7.07 6.76 -0.15
C LEU A 109 6.42 5.47 0.34
N ALA A 110 6.66 4.32 -0.29
CA ALA A 110 6.17 3.05 0.22
C ALA A 110 6.78 2.71 1.60
N VAL A 111 8.08 2.98 1.80
CA VAL A 111 8.72 2.80 3.11
C VAL A 111 8.13 3.78 4.13
N LEU A 112 7.98 5.05 3.75
CA LEU A 112 7.36 6.06 4.62
C LEU A 112 5.92 5.68 5.01
N LEU A 113 5.13 5.18 4.06
CA LEU A 113 3.77 4.71 4.28
C LEU A 113 3.73 3.57 5.30
N TRP A 114 4.66 2.61 5.22
CA TRP A 114 4.76 1.54 6.22
C TRP A 114 5.02 2.07 7.62
N VAL A 115 5.96 3.01 7.75
CA VAL A 115 6.27 3.62 9.04
C VAL A 115 5.05 4.32 9.61
N THR A 116 4.35 5.14 8.82
CA THR A 116 3.18 5.87 9.32
C THR A 116 2.00 4.95 9.65
N ILE A 117 1.81 3.86 8.90
CA ILE A 117 0.77 2.87 9.21
C ILE A 117 1.07 2.13 10.51
N ILE A 118 2.32 1.70 10.72
CA ILE A 118 2.71 1.03 11.97
C ILE A 118 2.46 1.97 13.15
N VAL A 119 2.91 3.23 13.05
CA VAL A 119 2.67 4.24 14.08
C VAL A 119 1.17 4.46 14.31
N HIS A 120 0.37 4.55 13.24
CA HIS A 120 -1.09 4.70 13.35
C HIS A 120 -1.72 3.52 14.10
N ILE A 121 -1.38 2.28 13.74
CA ILE A 121 -1.93 1.09 14.37
C ILE A 121 -1.54 1.03 15.85
N VAL A 122 -0.27 1.31 16.17
CA VAL A 122 0.20 1.34 17.57
C VAL A 122 -0.57 2.41 18.34
N GLN A 123 -0.70 3.62 17.82
CA GLN A 123 -1.43 4.69 18.50
C GLN A 123 -2.89 4.32 18.81
N GLU A 124 -3.59 3.70 17.87
CA GLU A 124 -5.00 3.30 18.05
C GLU A 124 -5.17 2.06 18.95
N VAL A 125 -4.09 1.28 19.18
CA VAL A 125 -4.11 0.13 20.10
C VAL A 125 -3.77 0.53 21.54
N TRP A 126 -2.90 1.53 21.71
CA TRP A 126 -2.37 1.92 23.02
C TRP A 126 -3.02 3.18 23.63
N MET A 127 -3.85 3.92 22.88
CA MET A 127 -4.65 5.04 23.37
C MET A 127 -6.14 4.70 23.34
#